data_AF-A0A662KMJ8-F1
#
_entry.id   AF-A0A662KMJ8-F1
#
_cell.length_a   1.000
_cell.length_b   1.000
_cell.length_c   1.000
_cell.angle_alpha   90.00
_cell.angle_beta   90.00
_cell.angle_gamma   90.00
#
_symmetry.space_group_name_H-M   'P 1'
#
loop_
_entity.id
_entity.type
_entity.pdbx_description
1 polymer ?
#
loop_
_entity_poly.entity_id
_entity_poly.type
_entity_poly.pdbx_seq_one_letter_code
_entity_poly.pdbx_strand_id
1 'polypeptide(L)'
;MSFLIRRLEKQIEKLENKIRKNEEKIRELREKYEAKKITRAEFNIKKRKYEEMIHGLNARIRILKGGIAREKRKEEEKRRKEE
;
A
#
# COMPACT_ATOMS: atom_id res chain seq x y z
N MET A 1 2.25 13.62 -19.38
CA MET A 1 2.46 13.09 -18.01
C MET A 1 3.85 12.48 -17.96
N SER A 2 4.75 12.99 -17.12
CA SER A 2 6.15 12.53 -17.05
C SER A 2 6.27 11.02 -16.87
N PHE A 3 7.30 10.44 -17.51
CA PHE A 3 7.73 9.05 -17.34
C PHE A 3 7.92 8.68 -15.85
N LEU A 4 8.41 9.63 -15.04
CA LEU A 4 8.61 9.43 -13.61
C LEU A 4 7.28 9.22 -12.86
N ILE A 5 6.24 10.01 -13.18
CA ILE A 5 4.92 9.89 -12.56
C ILE A 5 4.33 8.51 -12.87
N ARG A 6 4.37 8.08 -14.14
CA ARG A 6 3.90 6.74 -14.55
C ARG A 6 4.63 5.62 -13.81
N ARG A 7 5.94 5.75 -13.60
CA ARG A 7 6.75 4.78 -12.84
C ARG A 7 6.32 4.71 -11.38
N LEU A 8 6.07 5.85 -10.74
CA LEU A 8 5.61 5.93 -9.35
C LEU A 8 4.20 5.34 -9.19
N GLU A 9 3.30 5.60 -10.14
CA GLU A 9 1.95 5.02 -10.15
C GLU A 9 2.00 3.49 -10.25
N LYS A 10 2.81 2.94 -11.16
CA LYS A 10 3.01 1.48 -11.28
C LYS A 10 3.64 0.87 -10.01
N GLN A 11 4.47 1.61 -9.29
CA GLN A 11 4.99 1.15 -8.01
C GLN A 11 3.91 1.12 -6.93
N ILE A 12 3.05 2.14 -6.86
CA ILE A 12 1.90 2.19 -5.94
C ILE A 12 0.98 1.00 -6.19
N GLU A 13 0.61 0.73 -7.45
CA GLU A 13 -0.25 -0.40 -7.82
C GLU A 13 0.31 -1.75 -7.31
N LYS A 14 1.62 -1.96 -7.47
CA LYS A 14 2.28 -3.16 -6.94
C LYS A 14 2.21 -3.26 -5.41
N LEU A 15 2.28 -2.14 -4.70
CA LEU A 15 2.16 -2.12 -3.24
C LEU A 15 0.71 -2.35 -2.81
N GLU A 16 -0.27 -1.77 -3.50
CA GLU A 16 -1.70 -1.99 -3.25
C GLU A 16 -2.09 -3.46 -3.46
N ASN A 17 -1.56 -4.10 -4.52
CA ASN A 17 -1.75 -5.54 -4.73
C ASN A 17 -1.14 -6.39 -3.61
N LYS A 18 -0.02 -5.97 -3.01
CA LYS A 18 0.56 -6.65 -1.84
C LYS A 18 -0.30 -6.47 -0.59
N ILE A 19 -0.86 -5.28 -0.38
CA ILE A 19 -1.80 -5.02 0.72
C ILE A 19 -3.01 -5.94 0.62
N ARG A 20 -3.63 -6.00 -0.56
CA ARG A 20 -4.80 -6.87 -0.80
C ARG A 20 -4.53 -8.33 -0.46
N LYS A 21 -3.38 -8.87 -0.86
CA LYS A 21 -2.97 -10.24 -0.50
C LYS A 21 -2.78 -10.45 1.00
N ASN A 22 -2.26 -9.46 1.72
CA ASN A 22 -2.13 -9.55 3.18
C ASN A 22 -3.51 -9.47 3.87
N GLU A 23 -4.43 -8.65 3.35
CA GLU A 23 -5.81 -8.57 3.85
C GLU A 23 -6.56 -9.89 3.63
N GLU A 24 -6.39 -10.52 2.46
CA GLU A 24 -6.90 -11.88 2.19
C GLU A 24 -6.34 -12.89 3.20
N LYS A 25 -5.04 -12.83 3.52
CA LYS A 25 -4.45 -13.71 4.54
C LYS A 25 -5.04 -13.49 5.93
N ILE A 26 -5.35 -12.26 6.31
CA ILE A 26 -6.05 -11.97 7.57
C ILE A 26 -7.47 -12.58 7.55
N ARG A 27 -8.17 -12.51 6.42
CA ARG A 27 -9.50 -13.10 6.24
C ARG A 27 -9.46 -14.62 6.38
N GLU A 28 -8.54 -15.30 5.69
CA GLU A 28 -8.32 -16.74 5.82
C GLU A 28 -8.00 -17.15 7.27
N LEU A 29 -7.21 -16.34 7.99
CA LEU A 29 -6.94 -16.57 9.42
C LEU A 29 -8.18 -16.44 10.28
N ARG A 30 -9.04 -15.47 9.97
CA ARG A 30 -10.30 -15.27 10.68
C ARG A 30 -11.24 -16.46 10.49
N GLU A 31 -11.36 -16.97 9.27
CA GLU A 31 -12.14 -18.18 8.97
C GLU A 31 -11.60 -19.40 9.73
N LYS A 32 -10.27 -19.57 9.80
CA LYS A 32 -9.66 -20.65 10.60
C LYS A 32 -9.96 -20.53 12.09
N TYR A 33 -9.96 -19.30 12.62
CA TYR A 33 -10.30 -19.04 14.01
C TYR A 33 -11.79 -19.31 14.30
N GLU A 34 -12.69 -18.84 13.43
CA GLU A 34 -14.13 -19.09 13.54
C GLU A 34 -14.47 -20.59 13.44
N ALA A 35 -13.75 -21.32 12.58
CA ALA A 35 -13.82 -22.77 12.48
C ALA A 35 -13.14 -23.52 13.66
N LYS A 36 -12.65 -22.80 14.68
CA LYS A 36 -11.92 -23.35 15.85
C LYS A 36 -10.67 -24.18 15.49
N LYS A 37 -10.09 -23.96 14.31
CA LYS A 37 -8.87 -24.65 13.83
C LYS A 37 -7.59 -24.05 14.40
N ILE A 38 -7.66 -22.81 14.89
CA ILE A 38 -6.56 -22.11 15.57
C ILE A 38 -7.09 -21.42 16.82
N THR A 39 -6.21 -21.22 17.79
CA THR A 39 -6.56 -20.49 19.02
C THR A 39 -6.67 -18.98 18.77
N ARG A 40 -7.34 -18.28 19.69
CA ARG A 40 -7.41 -16.81 19.68
C ARG A 40 -6.02 -16.17 19.75
N ALA A 41 -5.12 -16.75 20.55
CA ALA A 41 -3.75 -16.26 20.70
C ALA A 41 -2.98 -16.36 19.38
N GLU A 42 -3.02 -17.52 18.71
CA GLU A 42 -2.39 -17.71 17.41
C GLU A 42 -2.98 -16.80 16.32
N PHE A 43 -4.30 -16.63 16.32
CA PHE A 43 -4.97 -15.69 15.42
C PHE A 43 -4.44 -14.27 15.62
N ASN A 44 -4.40 -13.78 16.87
CA ASN A 44 -3.95 -12.42 17.18
C ASN A 44 -2.49 -12.18 16.79
N ILE A 45 -1.58 -13.13 17.08
CA ILE A 45 -0.15 -13.02 16.72
C ILE A 45 0.01 -12.94 15.20
N LYS A 46 -0.64 -13.85 14.46
CA LYS A 46 -0.52 -13.89 12.99
C LYS A 46 -1.19 -12.68 12.35
N LYS A 47 -2.37 -12.28 12.83
CA LYS A 47 -3.08 -11.08 12.37
C LYS A 47 -2.21 -9.84 12.52
N ARG A 48 -1.63 -9.62 13.71
CA ARG A 48 -0.77 -8.46 14.00
C ARG A 48 0.41 -8.38 13.03
N LYS A 49 1.07 -9.50 12.72
CA LYS A 49 2.16 -9.55 11.73
C LYS A 49 1.73 -9.00 10.37
N TYR A 50 0.57 -9.42 9.87
CA TYR A 50 0.06 -8.94 8.59
C TYR A 50 -0.39 -7.48 8.65
N GLU A 51 -0.99 -7.04 9.76
CA GLU A 51 -1.36 -5.63 9.97
C GLU A 51 -0.14 -4.69 10.00
N GLU A 52 0.94 -5.09 10.66
CA GLU A 52 2.21 -4.34 10.66
C GLU A 52 2.80 -4.24 9.25
N MET A 53 2.74 -5.33 8.46
CA MET A 53 3.15 -5.31 7.06
C MET A 53 2.29 -4.35 6.22
N ILE A 54 0.96 -4.39 6.38
CA ILE A 54 0.03 -3.48 5.68
C ILE A 54 0.32 -2.03 6.06
N HIS A 55 0.52 -1.74 7.35
CA HIS A 55 0.85 -0.40 7.83
C HIS A 55 2.13 0.14 7.18
N GLY A 56 3.19 -0.68 7.12
CA GLY A 56 4.44 -0.32 6.44
C GLY A 56 4.26 -0.08 4.93
N LEU A 57 3.45 -0.88 4.25
CA LEU A 57 3.13 -0.69 2.83
C LEU A 57 2.34 0.60 2.60
N ASN A 58 1.36 0.90 3.44
CA ASN A 58 0.57 2.13 3.39
C ASN A 58 1.44 3.38 3.59
N ALA A 59 2.39 3.35 4.53
CA ALA A 59 3.34 4.43 4.72
C ALA A 59 4.19 4.69 3.46
N ARG A 60 4.66 3.62 2.81
CA ARG A 60 5.41 3.73 1.53
C ARG A 60 4.56 4.32 0.41
N ILE A 61 3.31 3.88 0.27
CA ILE A 61 2.38 4.45 -0.72
C ILE A 61 2.19 5.95 -0.48
N ARG A 62 2.03 6.39 0.77
CA ARG A 62 1.88 7.81 1.10
C ARG A 62 3.09 8.65 0.65
N ILE A 63 4.30 8.15 0.86
CA ILE A 63 5.54 8.80 0.40
C ILE A 63 5.56 8.91 -1.13
N LEU A 64 5.22 7.83 -1.84
CA LEU A 64 5.18 7.82 -3.31
C LEU A 64 4.12 8.79 -3.86
N LYS A 65 2.92 8.83 -3.26
CA LYS A 65 1.87 9.81 -3.60
C LYS A 65 2.36 11.25 -3.40
N GLY A 66 3.09 11.52 -2.32
CA GLY A 66 3.75 12.81 -2.11
C GLY A 66 4.80 13.14 -3.17
N GLY A 67 5.56 12.13 -3.64
CA GLY A 67 6.49 12.26 -4.77
C GLY A 67 5.78 12.68 -6.06
N ILE A 68 4.68 11.99 -6.40
CA ILE A 68 3.86 12.33 -7.58
C ILE A 68 3.34 13.76 -7.49
N ALA A 69 2.82 14.17 -6.33
CA ALA A 69 2.29 15.53 -6.14
C ALA A 69 3.36 16.61 -6.37
N ARG A 70 4.59 16.40 -5.89
CA ARG A 70 5.72 17.32 -6.12
C ARG A 70 6.09 17.40 -7.60
N GLU A 71 6.15 16.26 -8.29
CA GLU A 71 6.49 16.25 -9.72
C GLU A 71 5.40 16.91 -10.58
N LYS A 72 4.13 16.73 -10.24
CA LYS A 72 3.03 17.45 -10.89
C LYS A 72 3.15 18.97 -10.74
N ARG A 73 3.48 19.46 -9.53
CA ARG A 73 3.72 20.89 -9.29
C ARG A 73 4.89 21.44 -10.12
N LYS A 74 6.00 20.69 -10.20
CA LYS A 74 7.15 21.09 -11.03
C LYS A 74 6.81 21.16 -12.52
N GLU A 75 6.04 20.20 -13.04
CA GLU A 75 5.58 20.25 -14.44
C GLU A 75 4.71 21.48 -14.70
N GLU A 76 3.83 21.82 -13.75
CA GLU A 76 2.95 23.00 -13.86
C GLU A 76 3.73 24.31 -13.81
N GLU A 77 4.68 24.45 -12.88
CA GLU A 77 5.55 25.64 -12.79
C GLU A 77 6.39 25.85 -14.04
N LYS A 78 6.86 24.77 -14.68
CA LYS A 78 7.59 24.87 -15.96
C LYS A 78 6.70 25.41 -17.07
N ARG A 79 5.48 24.88 -17.23
CA ARG A 79 4.53 25.35 -18.25
C ARG A 79 4.20 26.84 -18.07
N ARG A 80 3.98 27.28 -16.82
CA ARG A 80 3.70 28.70 -16.51
C ARG A 80 4.87 29.65 -16.78
N LYS A 81 6.11 29.13 -16.89
CA LYS A 81 7.30 29.93 -17.22
C LYS A 81 7.61 29.93 -18.73
N GLU A 82 7.01 29.00 -19.45
CA GLU A 82 7.16 28.83 -20.90
C GLU A 82 6.01 29.53 -21.67
N GLU A 83 4.93 29.95 -20.98
CA GLU A 83 3.91 30.91 -21.42
C GLU A 83 4.32 32.37 -21.10
#